data_AF-A0A124IMQ8-F1
#
_entry.id   AF-A0A124IMQ8-F1
#
_cell.length_a   1.000
_cell.length_b   1.000
_cell.length_c   1.000
_cell.angle_alpha   90.00
_cell.angle_beta   90.00
_cell.angle_gamma   90.00
#
_symmetry.space_group_name_H-M   'P 1'
#
loop_
_entity.id
_entity.type
_entity.pdbx_description
1 polymer ?
#
loop_
_entity_poly.entity_id
_entity_poly.type
_entity_poly.pdbx_seq_one_letter_code
_entity_poly.pdbx_strand_id
1 'polypeptide(L)'
;MKDYYSILGINEYATTDEIKMAFRRLMKIWHPDISSQTGSDERFKEIVEAYEILNDQYERNKYDEKRKEIDLEAAEEHPTTLFGCLFITFLIIISLSFVVYIAFNVYTILHGVSNNR
;
A
#
# COMPACT_ATOMS: atom_id res chain seq x y z
N MET A 1 -1.22 3.62 -7.25
CA MET A 1 -0.65 3.98 -8.57
C MET A 1 -1.43 3.22 -9.63
N LYS A 2 -1.85 3.84 -10.74
CA LYS A 2 -2.47 3.11 -11.85
C LYS A 2 -1.37 2.37 -12.64
N ASP A 3 -1.65 1.16 -13.11
CA ASP A 3 -0.74 0.41 -13.98
C ASP A 3 -1.03 0.74 -15.44
N TYR A 4 -0.26 1.67 -16.01
CA TYR A 4 -0.45 2.14 -17.38
C TYR A 4 -0.06 1.08 -18.42
N TYR A 5 0.88 0.18 -18.09
CA TYR A 5 1.25 -0.93 -18.97
C TYR A 5 0.11 -1.94 -19.07
N SER A 6 -0.53 -2.26 -17.94
CA SER A 6 -1.73 -3.11 -17.90
C SER A 6 -2.94 -2.47 -18.60
N ILE A 7 -3.13 -1.15 -18.49
CA ILE A 7 -4.21 -0.42 -19.18
C ILE A 7 -4.05 -0.53 -20.70
N LEU A 8 -2.83 -0.40 -21.22
CA LEU A 8 -2.55 -0.57 -22.65
C LEU A 8 -2.44 -2.05 -23.07
N GLY A 9 -2.37 -2.99 -22.11
CA GLY A 9 -2.23 -4.41 -22.36
C GLY A 9 -0.87 -4.78 -22.96
N ILE A 10 0.19 -4.08 -22.55
CA ILE A 10 1.56 -4.26 -23.04
C ILE A 10 2.52 -4.60 -21.90
N ASN A 11 3.73 -5.04 -22.27
CA ASN A 11 4.79 -5.34 -21.33
C ASN A 11 5.50 -4.04 -20.86
N GLU A 12 6.06 -4.03 -19.66
CA GLU A 12 6.90 -2.93 -19.14
C GLU A 12 8.15 -2.65 -19.98
N TYR A 13 8.67 -3.64 -20.70
CA TYR A 13 9.78 -3.51 -21.65
C TYR A 13 9.33 -3.15 -23.07
N ALA A 14 8.04 -2.82 -23.26
CA ALA A 14 7.52 -2.48 -24.58
C ALA A 14 8.22 -1.24 -25.16
N THR A 15 8.47 -1.31 -26.46
CA THR A 15 9.03 -0.22 -27.25
C THR A 15 8.00 0.88 -27.48
N THR A 16 8.47 2.10 -27.81
CA THR A 16 7.57 3.22 -28.14
C THR A 16 6.63 2.90 -29.31
N ASP A 17 7.08 2.07 -30.25
CA ASP A 17 6.25 1.64 -31.39
C ASP A 17 5.13 0.70 -30.95
N GLU A 18 5.41 -0.24 -30.04
CA GLU A 18 4.40 -1.12 -29.45
C GLU A 18 3.37 -0.33 -28.62
N ILE A 19 3.82 0.67 -27.85
CA ILE A 19 2.94 1.58 -27.11
C ILE A 19 1.99 2.30 -28.06
N LYS A 20 2.51 2.87 -29.16
CA LYS A 20 1.69 3.54 -30.19
C LYS A 20 0.73 2.60 -30.88
N MET A 21 1.16 1.37 -31.17
CA MET A 21 0.31 0.36 -31.81
C MET A 21 -0.83 -0.09 -30.90
N ALA A 22 -0.55 -0.32 -29.61
CA ALA A 22 -1.56 -0.68 -28.61
C ALA A 22 -2.58 0.44 -28.42
N PHE A 23 -2.11 1.68 -28.25
CA PHE A 23 -2.97 2.87 -28.17
C PHE A 23 -3.91 2.98 -29.38
N ARG A 24 -3.38 2.92 -30.60
CA ARG A 24 -4.20 3.00 -31.83
C ARG A 24 -5.25 1.89 -31.91
N ARG A 25 -4.94 0.69 -31.42
CA ARG A 25 -5.87 -0.45 -31.40
C ARG A 25 -7.01 -0.18 -30.42
N LEU A 26 -6.68 0.26 -29.20
CA LEU A 26 -7.64 0.54 -28.14
C LEU A 26 -8.52 1.73 -28.48
N MET A 27 -7.97 2.78 -29.10
CA MET A 27 -8.74 3.95 -29.54
C MET A 27 -9.83 3.59 -30.53
N LYS A 28 -9.60 2.66 -31.45
CA LYS A 28 -10.65 2.20 -32.38
C LYS A 28 -11.78 1.43 -31.69
N ILE A 29 -11.51 0.83 -30.54
CA ILE A 29 -12.46 0.01 -29.78
C ILE A 29 -13.26 0.88 -28.81
N TRP A 30 -12.61 1.85 -28.18
CA TRP A 30 -13.15 2.62 -27.06
C TRP A 30 -13.48 4.09 -27.40
N HIS A 31 -13.32 4.53 -28.65
CA HIS A 31 -13.70 5.89 -29.04
C HIS A 31 -15.18 6.16 -28.70
N PRO A 32 -15.54 7.33 -28.13
CA PRO A 32 -16.92 7.65 -27.77
C PRO A 32 -17.88 7.58 -28.97
N ASP A 33 -17.40 7.94 -30.17
CA ASP A 33 -18.21 7.85 -31.40
C ASP A 33 -18.41 6.42 -31.93
N ILE A 34 -17.60 5.45 -31.51
CA ILE A 34 -17.62 4.07 -32.03
C ILE A 34 -18.22 3.10 -30.99
N SER A 35 -17.89 3.29 -29.71
CA SER A 35 -18.28 2.38 -28.63
C SER A 35 -19.54 2.86 -27.94
N SER A 36 -20.62 2.08 -28.05
CA SER A 36 -21.88 2.32 -27.32
C SER A 36 -21.92 1.64 -25.94
N GLN A 37 -20.77 1.17 -25.43
CA GLN A 37 -20.70 0.49 -24.13
C GLN A 37 -20.75 1.50 -22.97
N THR A 38 -21.46 1.15 -21.90
CA THR A 38 -21.45 1.91 -20.65
C THR A 38 -20.05 1.89 -20.04
N GLY A 39 -19.45 3.06 -19.81
CA GLY A 39 -18.07 3.18 -19.29
C GLY A 39 -16.98 3.28 -20.36
N SER A 40 -17.35 3.41 -21.65
CA SER A 40 -16.39 3.69 -22.73
C SER A 40 -15.60 4.98 -22.48
N ASP A 41 -16.25 6.02 -21.98
CA ASP A 41 -15.62 7.31 -21.66
C ASP A 41 -14.53 7.19 -20.57
N GLU A 42 -14.75 6.34 -19.56
CA GLU A 42 -13.80 6.15 -18.47
C GLU A 42 -12.58 5.36 -18.96
N ARG A 43 -12.82 4.26 -19.69
CA ARG A 43 -11.75 3.50 -20.35
C ARG A 43 -10.97 4.34 -21.34
N PHE A 44 -11.64 5.17 -22.12
CA PHE A 44 -11.01 6.08 -23.06
C PHE A 44 -10.05 7.03 -22.34
N LYS A 45 -10.49 7.64 -21.23
CA LYS A 45 -9.64 8.52 -20.41
C LYS A 45 -8.43 7.78 -19.86
N GLU A 46 -8.61 6.57 -19.34
CA GLU A 46 -7.49 5.74 -18.85
C GLU A 46 -6.46 5.43 -19.95
N ILE A 47 -6.92 5.09 -21.15
CA ILE A 47 -6.06 4.76 -22.30
C ILE A 47 -5.27 5.99 -22.76
N VAL A 48 -5.91 7.16 -22.80
CA VAL A 48 -5.25 8.42 -23.16
C VAL A 48 -4.22 8.81 -22.11
N GLU A 49 -4.58 8.77 -20.83
CA GLU A 49 -3.68 9.05 -19.71
C GLU A 49 -2.46 8.12 -19.74
N ALA A 50 -2.68 6.82 -19.94
CA ALA A 50 -1.60 5.84 -20.05
C ALA A 50 -0.65 6.14 -21.21
N TYR A 51 -1.19 6.51 -22.38
CA TYR A 51 -0.38 6.86 -23.54
C TYR A 51 0.41 8.15 -23.33
N GLU A 52 -0.18 9.19 -22.73
CA GLU A 52 0.51 10.46 -22.46
C GLU A 52 1.75 10.25 -21.59
N ILE A 53 1.64 9.44 -20.54
CA ILE A 53 2.75 9.13 -19.64
C ILE A 53 3.78 8.21 -20.29
N LEU A 54 3.36 7.14 -20.97
CA LEU A 54 4.28 6.12 -21.50
C LEU A 54 4.94 6.50 -22.84
N ASN A 55 4.34 7.40 -23.61
CA ASN A 55 4.88 7.81 -24.90
C ASN A 55 6.06 8.79 -24.78
N ASP A 56 6.10 9.62 -23.73
CA ASP A 56 7.22 10.50 -23.45
C ASP A 56 8.27 9.79 -22.58
N GLN A 57 9.53 9.80 -23.00
CA GLN A 57 10.59 9.07 -22.30
C GLN A 57 10.87 9.65 -20.91
N TYR A 58 10.75 10.96 -20.73
CA TYR A 58 11.01 11.61 -19.45
C TYR A 58 9.90 11.30 -18.45
N GLU A 59 8.63 11.42 -18.87
CA GLU A 59 7.49 11.07 -18.02
C GLU A 59 7.43 9.57 -17.72
N ARG A 60 7.76 8.70 -18.69
CA ARG A 60 7.88 7.25 -18.48
C ARG A 60 8.93 6.92 -17.42
N ASN A 61 10.11 7.52 -17.49
CA ASN A 61 11.17 7.30 -16.51
C ASN A 61 10.71 7.70 -15.10
N LYS A 62 10.09 8.87 -14.97
CA LYS A 62 9.57 9.37 -13.68
C LYS A 62 8.45 8.48 -13.14
N TYR A 63 7.59 7.97 -14.01
CA TYR A 63 6.56 6.99 -13.64
C TYR A 63 7.18 5.69 -13.15
N ASP A 64 8.17 5.16 -13.88
CA ASP A 64 8.87 3.91 -13.54
C ASP A 64 9.67 4.05 -12.23
N GLU A 65 10.29 5.19 -11.96
CA GLU A 65 10.94 5.51 -10.68
C GLU A 65 9.95 5.47 -9.52
N LYS A 66 8.85 6.22 -9.64
CA LYS A 66 7.80 6.26 -8.61
C LYS A 66 7.13 4.90 -8.41
N ARG A 67 7.00 4.10 -9.48
CA ARG A 67 6.44 2.73 -9.40
C ARG A 67 7.35 1.83 -8.56
N LYS A 68 8.68 1.89 -8.79
CA LYS A 68 9.65 1.14 -8.00
C LYS A 68 9.61 1.51 -6.53
N GLU A 69 9.52 2.80 -6.19
CA GLU A 69 9.40 3.26 -4.80
C GLU A 69 8.20 2.62 -4.08
N ILE A 70 7.07 2.49 -4.77
CA ILE A 70 5.87 1.85 -4.21
C ILE A 70 6.04 0.34 -4.06
N ASP A 71 6.70 -0.33 -5.01
CA ASP A 71 6.99 -1.76 -4.91
C ASP A 71 7.99 -2.06 -3.76
N LEU A 72 8.90 -1.13 -3.48
CA LEU A 72 9.81 -1.15 -2.32
C LEU A 72 9.06 -0.94 -1.00
N GLU A 73 8.06 -0.06 -0.97
CA GLU A 73 7.21 0.16 0.20
C GLU A 73 6.28 -1.05 0.46
N ALA A 74 5.74 -1.67 -0.60
CA ALA A 74 4.92 -2.88 -0.50
C ALA A 74 5.71 -4.12 -0.05
N ALA A 75 7.01 -4.17 -0.33
CA ALA A 75 7.89 -5.24 0.16
C ALA A 75 8.28 -5.07 1.65
N GLU A 76 8.09 -3.90 2.25
CA GLU A 76 8.34 -3.65 3.68
C GLU A 76 7.13 -3.87 4.59
N GLU A 77 5.92 -4.08 4.06
CA GLU A 77 4.80 -4.61 4.86
C GLU A 77 4.98 -6.12 5.12
N HIS A 78 5.76 -6.43 6.16
CA HIS A 78 5.43 -7.33 7.30
C HIS A 78 6.67 -8.08 7.83
N PRO A 79 7.46 -7.42 8.70
CA PRO A 79 7.52 -7.88 10.09
C PRO A 79 7.27 -6.76 11.13
N THR A 80 6.61 -5.66 10.76
CA THR A 80 6.29 -4.56 11.69
C THR A 80 5.09 -4.85 12.61
N THR A 81 4.27 -5.86 12.30
CA THR A 81 3.25 -6.39 13.23
C THR A 81 3.85 -7.13 14.42
N LEU A 82 5.02 -7.76 14.26
CA LEU A 82 5.68 -8.46 15.36
C LEU A 82 6.18 -7.47 16.42
N PHE A 83 6.87 -6.40 16.00
CA PHE A 83 7.38 -5.37 16.93
C PHE A 83 6.25 -4.56 17.58
N GLY A 84 5.22 -4.18 16.82
CA GLY A 84 4.04 -3.50 17.36
C GLY A 84 3.29 -4.35 18.39
N CYS A 85 3.04 -5.65 18.11
CA CYS A 85 2.41 -6.56 19.06
C CYS A 85 3.31 -6.89 20.26
N LEU A 86 4.62 -7.03 20.07
CA LEU A 86 5.56 -7.24 21.17
C LEU A 86 5.62 -6.04 22.12
N PHE A 87 5.56 -4.82 21.59
CA PHE A 87 5.56 -3.61 22.41
C PHE A 87 4.27 -3.48 23.22
N ILE A 88 3.12 -3.72 22.61
CA ILE A 88 1.81 -3.66 23.28
C ILE A 88 1.70 -4.74 24.37
N THR A 89 2.16 -5.97 24.11
CA THR A 89 2.15 -7.04 25.12
C THR A 89 3.10 -6.72 26.27
N PHE A 90 4.28 -6.14 26.00
CA PHE A 90 5.22 -5.73 27.03
C PHE A 90 4.66 -4.63 27.95
N LEU A 91 3.95 -3.64 27.39
CA LEU A 91 3.28 -2.60 28.17
C LEU A 91 2.17 -3.15 29.08
N ILE A 92 1.40 -4.12 28.59
CA ILE A 92 0.35 -4.78 29.38
C ILE A 92 0.96 -5.60 30.53
N ILE A 93 2.04 -6.33 30.28
CA ILE A 93 2.73 -7.14 31.30
C ILE A 93 3.33 -6.25 32.39
N ILE A 94 4.00 -5.15 32.02
CA ILE A 94 4.55 -4.19 32.99
C ILE A 94 3.46 -3.61 33.88
N SER A 95 2.33 -3.22 33.28
CA SER A 95 1.18 -2.68 34.02
C SER A 95 0.61 -3.70 35.01
N LEU A 96 0.43 -4.95 34.59
CA LEU A 96 -0.12 -6.01 35.43
C LEU A 96 0.80 -6.37 36.60
N SER A 97 2.11 -6.50 36.35
CA SER A 97 3.11 -6.74 37.40
C SER A 97 3.17 -5.61 38.42
N PHE A 98 3.03 -4.35 37.98
CA PHE A 98 3.01 -3.20 38.87
C PHE A 98 1.77 -3.18 39.77
N VAL A 99 0.59 -3.52 39.24
CA VAL A 99 -0.66 -3.62 40.02
C VAL A 99 -0.56 -4.72 41.07
N VAL A 100 -0.04 -5.90 40.71
CA VAL A 100 0.16 -7.01 41.66
C VAL A 100 1.15 -6.64 42.75
N TYR A 101 2.24 -5.95 42.41
CA TYR A 101 3.22 -5.47 43.37
C TYR A 101 2.60 -4.51 44.39
N ILE A 102 1.82 -3.53 43.93
CA ILE A 102 1.11 -2.60 44.81
C ILE A 102 0.13 -3.36 45.70
N ALA A 103 -0.68 -4.26 45.14
CA ALA A 103 -1.65 -5.03 45.91
C ALA A 103 -0.98 -5.89 47.00
N PHE A 104 0.14 -6.55 46.67
CA PHE A 104 0.93 -7.31 47.63
C PHE A 104 1.52 -6.41 48.72
N ASN A 105 2.11 -5.27 48.36
CA ASN A 105 2.69 -4.32 49.31
C ASN A 105 1.61 -3.79 50.28
N VAL A 106 0.44 -3.41 49.75
CA VAL A 106 -0.72 -2.97 50.55
C VAL A 106 -1.24 -4.08 51.45
N TYR A 107 -1.37 -5.31 50.93
CA TYR A 107 -1.78 -6.48 51.72
C TYR A 107 -0.80 -6.75 52.87
N THR A 108 0.51 -6.70 52.60
CA THR A 108 1.55 -6.83 53.63
C THR A 108 1.51 -5.70 54.65
N ILE A 109 1.21 -4.46 54.26
CA ILE A 109 1.06 -3.35 55.22
C ILE A 109 -0.19 -3.54 56.10
N LEU A 110 -1.31 -3.99 55.54
CA LEU A 110 -2.56 -4.17 56.27
C LEU A 110 -2.54 -5.41 57.18
N HIS A 111 -1.92 -6.51 56.75
CA HIS A 111 -1.86 -7.78 57.51
C HIS A 111 -0.55 -7.99 58.28
N GLY A 112 0.54 -7.31 57.90
CA GLY A 112 1.86 -7.41 58.53
C GLY A 112 2.04 -6.60 59.82
N VAL A 113 0.99 -5.91 60.28
CA VAL A 113 0.98 -5.19 61.57
C VAL A 113 0.37 -6.04 62.71
N SER A 114 0.11 -7.34 62.50
CA SER A 114 -0.38 -8.24 63.55
C SER A 114 0.57 -9.41 63.86
N ASN A 115 1.87 -9.14 64.02
CA ASN A 115 2.75 -10.08 64.73
C ASN A 115 3.94 -9.38 65.38
N ASN A 116 3.67 -8.38 66.23
CA ASN A 116 4.63 -7.94 67.23
C ASN A 116 3.92 -7.33 68.43
N ARG A 117 3.32 -8.20 69.25
CA ARG A 117 3.19 -8.09 70.71
C ARG A 117 2.70 -9.42 71.26
#